data_AF-A0A1F5A9M7-F1
#
_entry.id   AF-A0A1F5A9M7-F1
#
_cell.length_a   1.000
_cell.length_b   1.000
_cell.length_c   1.000
_cell.angle_alpha   90.00
_cell.angle_beta   90.00
_cell.angle_gamma   90.00
#
_symmetry.space_group_name_H-M   'P 1'
#
loop_
_entity.id
_entity.type
_entity.pdbx_description
1 polymer ?
#
loop_
_entity_poly.entity_id
_entity_poly.type
_entity_poly.pdbx_seq_one_letter_code
_entity_poly.pdbx_strand_id
1 'polypeptide(L)' 'MADAKVKIDKALFDKIKKYALMSGYSSVEEFIAHCLEKEVAKIEEADSEEEIKKKLKGLGYIG' A
#
# COMPACT_ATOMS: atom_id res chain seq x y z
N MET A 1 -12.72 9.79 12.16
CA MET A 1 -13.50 9.25 11.03
C MET A 1 -12.56 9.23 9.84
N ALA A 2 -12.49 8.14 9.07
CA ALA A 2 -11.70 8.12 7.85
C ALA A 2 -12.66 8.31 6.66
N ASP A 3 -12.42 9.34 5.84
CA ASP A 3 -13.36 9.83 4.82
C ASP A 3 -13.31 9.05 3.49
N ALA A 4 -12.40 8.09 3.33
CA ALA A 4 -12.22 7.34 2.08
C ALA A 4 -12.54 5.85 2.23
N LYS A 5 -13.35 5.29 1.31
CA LYS A 5 -13.64 3.86 1.19
C LYS A 5 -13.06 3.31 -0.11
N VAL A 6 -12.25 2.26 -0.01
CA VAL A 6 -11.66 1.55 -1.15
C VAL A 6 -12.23 0.14 -1.22
N LYS A 7 -12.70 -0.27 -2.41
CA LYS A 7 -13.14 -1.65 -2.63
C LYS A 7 -11.92 -2.54 -2.87
N ILE A 8 -11.87 -3.67 -2.16
CA ILE A 8 -10.82 -4.68 -2.31
C ILE A 8 -11.50 -5.99 -2.69
N ASP A 9 -10.91 -6.72 -3.64
CA ASP A 9 -11.37 -8.07 -3.97
C ASP A 9 -11.40 -8.96 -2.73
N LYS A 10 -12.42 -9.81 -2.61
CA LYS A 10 -12.64 -10.63 -1.42
C LYS A 10 -11.47 -11.59 -1.17
N ALA A 11 -10.96 -12.25 -2.21
CA ALA A 11 -9.87 -13.20 -2.06
C ALA A 11 -8.56 -12.50 -1.68
N LEU A 12 -8.34 -11.28 -2.19
CA LEU A 12 -7.23 -10.44 -1.73
C LEU A 12 -7.40 -10.04 -0.26
N PHE A 13 -8.58 -9.58 0.14
CA PHE A 13 -8.84 -9.16 1.52
C PHE A 13 -8.65 -10.30 2.53
N ASP A 14 -9.05 -11.53 2.18
CA ASP A 14 -8.82 -12.70 3.04
C ASP A 14 -7.33 -13.00 3.22
N LYS A 15 -6.51 -12.81 2.17
CA LYS A 15 -5.04 -12.89 2.31
C LYS A 15 -4.51 -11.78 3.21
N ILE A 16 -4.97 -10.54 3.04
CA ILE A 16 -4.56 -9.40 3.86
C ILE A 16 -4.84 -9.69 5.34
N LYS A 17 -6.02 -10.21 5.68
CA LYS A 17 -6.36 -10.61 7.06
C LYS A 17 -5.38 -11.63 7.64
N LYS A 18 -5.07 -12.67 6.86
CA LYS A 18 -4.13 -13.72 7.26
C LYS A 18 -2.75 -13.11 7.57
N TYR A 19 -2.22 -12.28 6.67
CA TYR A 19 -0.91 -11.69 6.85
C TYR A 19 -0.87 -10.64 7.96
N ALA A 20 -1.91 -9.83 8.12
CA ALA A 20 -2.03 -8.87 9.22
C ALA A 20 -1.89 -9.57 10.59
N LEU A 21 -2.62 -10.68 10.79
CA LEU A 21 -2.54 -11.48 12.02
C LEU A 21 -1.14 -12.10 12.19
N MET A 22 -0.59 -12.70 11.13
CA MET A 22 0.74 -13.32 11.17
C MET A 22 1.86 -12.31 11.46
N SER A 23 1.68 -11.06 11.06
CA SER A 23 2.63 -9.97 11.31
C SER A 23 2.40 -9.25 12.65
N GLY A 24 1.43 -9.70 13.47
CA GLY A 24 1.21 -9.19 14.82
C GLY A 24 0.48 -7.85 14.89
N TYR A 25 -0.22 -7.44 13.83
CA TYR A 25 -1.01 -6.20 13.83
C TYR A 25 -2.27 -6.35 14.67
N SER A 26 -2.68 -5.25 15.31
CA SER A 26 -3.85 -5.24 16.18
C SER A 26 -5.16 -5.23 15.37
N SER A 27 -5.09 -4.78 14.10
CA SER A 27 -6.22 -4.81 13.17
C SER A 27 -5.76 -4.92 11.72
N VAL A 28 -6.69 -5.33 10.85
CA VAL A 28 -6.44 -5.46 9.40
C VAL A 28 -6.32 -4.06 8.78
N GLU A 29 -7.08 -3.10 9.31
CA GLU A 29 -7.08 -1.70 8.90
C GLU A 29 -5.73 -1.04 9.18
N GLU A 30 -5.13 -1.28 10.35
CA GLU A 30 -3.78 -0.81 10.70
C GLU A 30 -2.73 -1.36 9.74
N PHE A 31 -2.80 -2.66 9.42
CA PHE A 31 -1.90 -3.28 8.46
C PHE A 31 -2.04 -2.66 7.06
N ILE A 32 -3.26 -2.46 6.58
CA ILE A 32 -3.52 -1.82 5.28
C ILE A 32 -2.97 -0.39 5.26
N ALA A 33 -3.27 0.41 6.28
CA ALA A 33 -2.80 1.79 6.37
C ALA A 33 -1.27 1.85 6.34
N HIS A 34 -0.59 1.06 7.18
CA HIS A 34 0.87 1.05 7.22
C HIS A 34 1.50 0.58 5.90
N CYS A 35 0.91 -0.41 5.22
CA CYS A 35 1.35 -0.80 3.89
C CYS A 35 1.22 0.33 2.86
N LEU A 36 0.09 1.04 2.87
CA LEU A 36 -0.14 2.18 1.95
C LEU A 36 0.80 3.34 2.25
N GLU A 37 1.00 3.71 3.52
CA GLU A 37 1.95 4.75 3.95
C GLU A 37 3.36 4.42 3.48
N LYS A 38 3.79 3.17 3.67
CA LYS A 38 5.12 2.72 3.23
C LYS A 38 5.29 2.79 1.71
N GLU A 39 4.25 2.44 0.94
CA GLU A 39 4.31 2.54 -0.52
C GLU A 39 4.30 4.00 -1.00
N VAL A 40 3.52 4.87 -0.38
CA VAL A 40 3.49 6.31 -0.71
C VAL A 40 4.84 6.95 -0.39
N ALA A 41 5.42 6.67 0.78
CA ALA A 41 6.72 7.21 1.18
C ALA A 41 7.82 6.89 0.16
N LYS A 42 7.84 5.68 -0.41
CA LYS A 42 8.80 5.31 -1.47
C LYS A 42 8.70 6.22 -2.69
N ILE A 43 7.50 6.71 -3.01
CA ILE A 43 7.25 7.60 -4.15
C ILE A 43 7.62 9.05 -3.78
N GLU A 44 7.26 9.49 -2.57
CA GLU A 44 7.56 10.84 -2.08
C GLU A 44 9.06 11.11 -1.89
N GLU A 45 9.86 10.09 -1.58
CA GLU A 45 11.33 10.17 -1.54
C GLU A 45 11.99 10.44 -2.91
N ALA A 46 11.25 10.84 -3.95
CA ALA A 46 11.81 11.17 -5.26
C ALA A 46 11.80 12.68 -5.48
N ASP A 47 12.98 13.28 -5.67
CA ASP A 47 13.16 14.73 -5.79
C ASP A 47 12.73 15.31 -7.15
N SER A 48 12.28 14.48 -8.10
CA SER A 48 11.95 14.93 -9.46
C SER A 48 10.92 14.04 -10.15
N GLU A 49 10.14 14.60 -11.08
CA GLU A 49 9.14 13.86 -11.85
C GLU A 49 9.75 12.70 -12.65
N GLU A 50 10.98 12.85 -13.12
CA GLU A 50 11.72 11.80 -13.83
C GLU A 50 12.11 10.63 -12.90
N GLU A 51 12.46 10.92 -11.64
CA GLU A 51 12.72 9.93 -10.59
C GLU A 51 11.43 9.21 -10.18
N ILE A 52 10.31 9.95 -10.07
CA ILE A 52 8.98 9.37 -9.80
C ILE A 52 8.60 8.38 -10.91
N LYS A 53 8.75 8.76 -12.19
CA LYS A 53 8.46 7.87 -13.33
C LYS A 53 9.33 6.61 -13.29
N LYS A 54 10.63 6.72 -12.98
CA LYS A 54 11.53 5.56 -12.82
C LYS A 54 11.09 4.65 -11.67
N LYS A 55 10.74 5.20 -10.51
CA LYS A 55 10.24 4.42 -9.36
C LYS A 55 8.91 3.73 -9.68
N LEU A 56 7.94 4.44 -10.27
CA LEU A 56 6.65 3.86 -10.66
C LEU A 56 6.80 2.73 -11.69
N LYS A 57 7.73 2.87 -12.64
CA LYS A 57 8.06 1.82 -13.60
C LYS A 57 8.68 0.60 -12.93
N GLY A 58 9.62 0.80 -12.00
CA GLY A 58 10.23 -0.29 -11.23
C GLY A 58 9.24 -1.06 -10.33
N LEU A 59 8.20 -0.38 -9.87
CA LEU A 59 7.09 -0.98 -9.11
C LEU A 59 6.01 -1.62 -10.01
N GLY A 60 6.12 -1.47 -11.34
CA GLY A 60 5.19 -2.05 -12.31
C GLY A 60 3.86 -1.30 -12.44
N TYR A 61 3.76 -0.07 -11.94
CA TYR A 61 2.54 0.74 -12.06
C TYR A 61 2.36 1.34 -13.46
N ILE A 62 3.46 1.56 -14.18
CA ILE A 62 3.47 2.12 -15.54
C ILE A 62 4.42 1.33 -16.45
N GLY A 63 4.06 1.20 -17.72
CA GLY A 63 4.84 0.52 -18.76
C GLY A 63 5.55 1.49 -19.69
#